data_AF-A0A349M238-F1
#
_entry.id   AF-A0A349M238-F1
#
_cell.length_a   1.000
_cell.length_b   1.000
_cell.length_c   1.000
_cell.angle_alpha   90.00
_cell.angle_beta   90.00
_cell.angle_gamma   90.00
#
_symmetry.space_group_name_H-M   'P 1'
#
loop_
_entity.id
_entity.type
_entity.pdbx_description
1 polymer ?
#
loop_
_entity_poly.entity_id
_entity_poly.type
_entity_poly.pdbx_seq_one_letter_code
_entity_poly.pdbx_strand_id
1 'polypeptide(L)'
;MVNWHKFVSLAWYDSFIEFLFRFVAKTSEPLLAAGLVISAADFLSKGALMHSNPELTMLWAWTQAIAIEASSGVVFVYALQSFKQHDKIKAWVYLVLSLLLAITGGAMLLFQLIANTTGLQENSLPVYLFYALAGLRVLVSVSYVYLCRAKYIRFTDLEDETQAVSPETPSALSDEVMNTILEKLQKLDHLEQALSAHSITVSQVQEQLLAIPETAGVSPETEGDEASLQAQLERLLSLSPEISTREAAAIVGKPHSTVGRHMLKMRQSA
;
A
#
# COMPACT_ATOMS: atom_id res chain seq x y z
N MET A 1 5.73 -48.91 19.45
CA MET A 1 5.78 -48.15 18.18
C MET A 1 4.92 -46.90 18.35
N VAL A 2 5.55 -45.72 18.30
CA VAL A 2 4.90 -44.41 18.52
C VAL A 2 4.23 -43.97 17.22
N ASN A 3 2.94 -43.67 17.27
CA ASN A 3 2.12 -43.30 16.10
C ASN A 3 2.48 -41.91 15.58
N TRP A 4 3.41 -41.86 14.64
CA TRP A 4 3.88 -40.65 13.92
C TRP A 4 2.77 -39.85 13.21
N HIS A 5 1.62 -40.48 12.89
CA HIS A 5 0.53 -39.84 12.16
C HIS A 5 -0.24 -38.80 13.01
N LYS A 6 -0.16 -38.85 14.34
CA LYS A 6 -0.77 -37.83 15.22
C LYS A 6 0.00 -36.50 15.25
N PHE A 7 1.26 -36.48 14.80
CA PHE A 7 2.05 -35.24 14.73
C PHE A 7 1.78 -34.43 13.46
N VAL A 8 1.33 -35.08 12.38
CA VAL A 8 0.97 -34.38 11.13
C VAL A 8 -0.28 -33.51 11.31
N SER A 9 -1.22 -33.89 12.19
CA SER A 9 -2.43 -33.08 12.44
C SER A 9 -2.16 -31.83 13.27
N LEU A 10 -1.14 -31.83 14.14
CA LEU A 10 -0.74 -30.63 14.89
C LEU A 10 -0.02 -29.62 13.99
N ALA A 11 0.89 -30.08 13.12
CA ALA A 11 1.61 -29.18 12.23
C ALA A 11 0.69 -28.46 11.23
N TRP A 12 -0.33 -29.15 10.72
CA TRP A 12 -1.36 -28.52 9.87
C TRP A 12 -2.21 -27.52 10.65
N TYR A 13 -2.60 -27.85 11.89
CA TYR A 13 -3.34 -26.95 12.77
C TYR A 13 -2.54 -25.69 13.09
N ASP A 14 -1.27 -25.82 13.47
CA ASP A 14 -0.38 -24.68 13.73
C ASP A 14 -0.22 -23.81 12.48
N SER A 15 -0.04 -24.41 11.31
CA SER A 15 0.05 -23.70 10.03
C SER A 15 -1.25 -22.97 9.68
N PHE A 16 -2.41 -23.60 9.96
CA PHE A 16 -3.72 -23.01 9.73
C PHE A 16 -4.00 -21.86 10.69
N ILE A 17 -3.67 -22.01 11.97
CA ILE A 17 -3.80 -20.95 12.98
C ILE A 17 -2.88 -19.78 12.65
N GLU A 18 -1.63 -20.04 12.26
CA GLU A 18 -0.70 -19.00 11.81
C GLU A 18 -1.22 -18.28 10.56
N PHE A 19 -1.75 -19.03 9.59
CA PHE A 19 -2.42 -18.45 8.42
C PHE A 19 -3.59 -17.58 8.85
N LEU A 20 -4.45 -18.05 9.75
CA LEU A 20 -5.65 -17.35 10.19
C LEU A 20 -5.27 -16.05 10.91
N PHE A 21 -4.29 -16.08 11.82
CA PHE A 21 -3.76 -14.88 12.45
C PHE A 21 -3.17 -13.90 11.44
N ARG A 22 -2.38 -14.37 10.46
CA ARG A 22 -1.81 -13.51 9.41
C ARG A 22 -2.89 -12.94 8.48
N PHE A 23 -3.91 -13.73 8.16
CA PHE A 23 -5.03 -13.31 7.33
C PHE A 23 -5.84 -12.24 8.04
N VAL A 24 -6.22 -12.49 9.28
CA VAL A 24 -6.94 -11.55 10.15
C VAL A 24 -6.13 -10.27 10.35
N ALA A 25 -4.83 -10.39 10.59
CA ALA A 25 -3.90 -9.26 10.69
C ALA A 25 -3.83 -8.39 9.43
N LYS A 26 -3.76 -9.02 8.25
CA LYS A 26 -3.73 -8.29 6.98
C LYS A 26 -5.09 -7.71 6.62
N THR A 27 -6.17 -8.35 7.07
CA THR A 27 -7.54 -7.92 6.79
C THR A 27 -7.99 -6.81 7.74
N SER A 28 -7.41 -6.69 8.94
CA SER A 28 -7.76 -5.61 9.87
C SER A 28 -7.40 -4.23 9.35
N GLU A 29 -6.34 -4.09 8.54
CA GLU A 29 -5.97 -2.83 7.89
C GLU A 29 -7.08 -2.26 6.98
N PRO A 30 -7.54 -2.99 5.93
CA PRO A 30 -8.63 -2.52 5.10
C PRO A 30 -9.95 -2.45 5.87
N LEU A 31 -10.18 -3.30 6.87
CA LEU A 31 -11.40 -3.29 7.68
C LEU A 31 -11.51 -2.01 8.53
N LEU A 32 -10.40 -1.55 9.13
CA LEU A 32 -10.35 -0.28 9.86
C LEU A 32 -10.41 0.93 8.93
N ALA A 33 -9.81 0.85 7.74
CA ALA A 33 -9.91 1.93 6.75
C ALA A 33 -11.35 2.08 6.21
N ALA A 34 -11.98 0.97 5.82
CA ALA A 34 -13.41 0.94 5.47
C ALA A 34 -14.26 1.43 6.64
N GLY A 35 -13.85 1.03 7.84
CA GLY A 35 -14.22 1.61 9.12
C GLY A 35 -14.42 3.13 9.06
N LEU A 36 -13.28 3.80 8.96
CA LEU A 36 -13.17 5.25 9.00
C LEU A 36 -14.00 5.93 7.89
N VAL A 37 -14.04 5.32 6.69
CA VAL A 37 -14.84 5.84 5.56
C VAL A 37 -16.34 5.77 5.84
N ILE A 38 -16.85 4.65 6.36
CA ILE A 38 -18.28 4.50 6.68
C ILE A 38 -18.68 5.48 7.80
N SER A 39 -17.81 5.67 8.80
CA SER A 39 -18.04 6.65 9.87
C SER A 39 -18.06 8.08 9.35
N ALA A 40 -17.17 8.43 8.42
CA ALA A 40 -17.17 9.74 7.76
C ALA A 40 -18.43 9.93 6.89
N ALA A 41 -18.84 8.91 6.15
CA ALA A 41 -20.07 8.93 5.34
C ALA A 41 -21.31 9.12 6.22
N ASP A 42 -21.41 8.41 7.35
CA ASP A 42 -22.51 8.56 8.29
C ASP A 42 -22.53 9.96 8.92
N PHE A 43 -21.38 10.50 9.33
CA PHE A 43 -21.25 11.88 9.80
C PHE A 43 -21.72 12.91 8.77
N LEU A 44 -21.29 12.78 7.51
CA LEU A 44 -21.72 13.65 6.41
C LEU A 44 -23.22 13.54 6.12
N SER A 45 -23.80 12.36 6.36
CA SER A 45 -25.24 12.12 6.24
C SER A 45 -26.04 12.55 7.48
N LYS A 46 -25.42 13.19 8.47
CA LYS A 46 -26.02 13.55 9.77
C LYS A 46 -26.60 12.34 10.52
N GLY A 47 -25.96 11.17 10.39
CA GLY A 47 -26.41 9.92 11.00
C GLY A 47 -27.55 9.21 10.25
N ALA A 48 -27.98 9.71 9.09
CA ALA A 48 -29.10 9.13 8.36
C ALA A 48 -28.81 7.70 7.87
N LEU A 49 -27.55 7.35 7.65
CA LEU A 49 -27.15 6.07 7.06
C LEU A 49 -27.25 4.93 8.09
N MET A 50 -26.74 5.13 9.30
CA MET A 50 -26.84 4.13 10.39
C MET A 50 -28.18 4.18 11.11
N HIS A 51 -28.77 5.36 11.32
CA HIS A 51 -30.03 5.48 12.04
C HIS A 51 -31.22 4.86 11.29
N SER A 52 -31.18 4.87 9.95
CA SER A 52 -32.24 4.28 9.12
C SER A 52 -32.15 2.75 8.98
N ASN A 53 -31.00 2.15 9.29
CA ASN A 53 -30.73 0.72 9.06
C ASN A 53 -30.08 0.07 10.30
N PRO A 54 -30.89 -0.56 11.19
CA PRO A 54 -30.35 -1.20 12.39
C PRO A 54 -29.42 -2.37 12.07
N GLU A 55 -29.67 -3.09 10.97
CA GLU A 55 -28.80 -4.17 10.51
C GLU A 55 -27.41 -3.66 10.12
N LEU A 56 -27.34 -2.51 9.45
CA LEU A 56 -26.09 -1.87 9.07
C LEU A 56 -25.32 -1.41 10.31
N THR A 57 -26.02 -0.85 11.30
CA THR A 57 -25.43 -0.46 12.59
C THR A 57 -24.86 -1.67 13.35
N MET A 58 -25.56 -2.80 13.33
CA MET A 58 -25.09 -4.04 13.96
C MET A 58 -23.88 -4.61 13.21
N LEU A 59 -23.96 -4.74 11.89
CA LEU A 59 -22.85 -5.23 11.07
C LEU A 59 -21.61 -4.35 11.22
N TRP A 60 -21.82 -3.04 11.30
CA TRP A 60 -20.79 -2.05 11.58
C TRP A 60 -20.11 -2.29 12.94
N ALA A 61 -20.89 -2.44 14.01
CA ALA A 61 -20.36 -2.70 15.35
C ALA A 61 -19.54 -4.01 15.40
N TRP A 62 -20.04 -5.07 14.74
CA TRP A 62 -19.32 -6.34 14.60
C TRP A 62 -18.00 -6.17 13.86
N THR A 63 -18.02 -5.42 12.76
CA THR A 63 -16.84 -5.13 11.95
C THR A 63 -15.76 -4.42 12.77
N GLN A 64 -16.14 -3.40 13.54
CA GLN A 64 -15.23 -2.67 14.43
C GLN A 64 -14.67 -3.55 15.54
N ALA A 65 -15.51 -4.37 16.18
CA ALA A 65 -15.08 -5.28 17.23
C ALA A 65 -14.07 -6.31 16.70
N ILE A 66 -14.36 -6.95 15.57
CA ILE A 66 -13.45 -7.90 14.93
C ILE A 66 -12.13 -7.21 14.57
N ALA A 67 -12.19 -6.02 13.98
CA ALA A 67 -11.01 -5.25 13.61
C ALA A 67 -10.10 -4.93 14.80
N ILE A 68 -10.66 -4.49 15.93
CA ILE A 68 -9.91 -4.13 17.13
C ILE A 68 -9.26 -5.36 17.76
N GLU A 69 -10.03 -6.45 17.93
CA GLU A 69 -9.53 -7.68 18.53
C GLU A 69 -8.45 -8.34 17.65
N ALA A 70 -8.70 -8.42 16.34
CA ALA A 70 -7.78 -8.92 15.32
C ALA A 70 -6.43 -8.20 15.32
N SER A 71 -6.47 -6.88 15.48
CA SER A 71 -5.32 -6.01 15.26
C SER A 71 -4.41 -5.88 16.48
N SER A 72 -4.95 -6.10 17.70
CA SER A 72 -4.22 -5.97 18.96
C SER A 72 -2.95 -6.83 19.02
N GLY A 73 -3.06 -8.13 18.72
CA GLY A 73 -1.94 -9.06 18.74
C GLY A 73 -0.86 -8.75 17.69
N VAL A 74 -1.27 -8.22 16.55
CA VAL A 74 -0.36 -7.86 15.44
C VAL A 74 0.49 -6.66 15.81
N VAL A 75 -0.13 -5.65 16.41
CA VAL A 75 0.54 -4.44 16.88
C VAL A 75 1.53 -4.77 17.99
N PHE A 76 1.13 -5.66 18.90
CA PHE A 76 2.04 -6.17 19.93
C PHE A 76 3.28 -6.82 19.32
N VAL A 77 3.11 -7.68 18.31
CA VAL A 77 4.23 -8.30 17.59
C VAL A 77 5.11 -7.24 16.89
N TYR A 78 4.52 -6.19 16.31
CA TYR A 78 5.29 -5.08 15.74
C TYR A 78 6.07 -4.28 16.79
N ALA A 79 5.53 -4.12 18.01
CA ALA A 79 6.26 -3.52 19.12
C ALA A 79 7.51 -4.36 19.45
N LEU A 80 7.36 -5.68 19.59
CA LEU A 80 8.48 -6.59 19.87
C LEU A 80 9.52 -6.60 18.74
N GLN A 81 9.09 -6.60 17.48
CA GLN A 81 9.99 -6.51 16.33
C GLN A 81 10.76 -5.18 16.31
N SER A 82 10.10 -4.08 16.68
CA SER A 82 10.74 -2.75 16.75
C SER A 82 11.79 -2.69 17.86
N PHE A 83 11.53 -3.32 19.02
CA PHE A 83 12.54 -3.50 20.07
C PHE A 83 13.75 -4.28 19.58
N LYS A 84 13.53 -5.36 18.82
CA LYS A 84 14.62 -6.16 18.21
C LYS A 84 15.43 -5.36 17.18
N GLN A 85 14.80 -4.42 16.49
CA GLN A 85 15.45 -3.53 15.51
C GLN A 85 16.10 -2.29 16.15
N HIS A 86 16.11 -2.18 17.49
CA HIS A 86 16.61 -1.03 18.25
C HIS A 86 15.89 0.31 17.98
N ASP A 87 14.73 0.30 17.31
CA ASP A 87 13.90 1.49 17.11
C ASP A 87 13.00 1.70 18.34
N LYS A 88 13.55 2.37 19.36
CA LYS A 88 12.90 2.54 20.67
C LYS A 88 11.61 3.35 20.59
N ILE A 89 11.59 4.39 19.76
CA ILE A 89 10.43 5.28 19.62
C ILE A 89 9.29 4.49 19.01
N LYS A 90 9.53 3.80 17.89
CA LYS A 90 8.54 2.98 17.22
C LYS A 90 8.03 1.84 18.11
N ALA A 91 8.94 1.21 18.87
CA ALA A 91 8.59 0.16 19.80
C ALA A 91 7.64 0.66 20.91
N TRP A 92 7.93 1.82 21.51
CA TRP A 92 7.06 2.43 22.52
C TRP A 92 5.70 2.82 21.95
N VAL A 93 5.68 3.43 20.76
CA VAL A 93 4.43 3.83 20.10
C VAL A 93 3.54 2.62 19.80
N TYR A 94 4.10 1.54 19.24
CA TYR A 94 3.34 0.30 19.04
C TYR A 94 2.92 -0.37 20.35
N LEU A 95 3.76 -0.33 21.39
CA LEU A 95 3.41 -0.91 22.69
C LEU A 95 2.25 -0.16 23.35
N VAL A 96 2.28 1.18 23.34
CA VAL A 96 1.18 2.03 23.85
C VAL A 96 -0.09 1.78 23.05
N LEU A 97 0.00 1.75 21.71
CA LEU A 97 -1.15 1.44 20.86
C LEU A 97 -1.74 0.06 21.16
N SER A 98 -0.88 -0.96 21.33
CA SER A 98 -1.31 -2.31 21.68
C SER A 98 -2.05 -2.35 23.02
N LEU A 99 -1.56 -1.60 24.01
CA LEU A 99 -2.20 -1.53 25.32
C LEU A 99 -3.56 -0.83 25.24
N LEU A 100 -3.66 0.28 24.48
CA LEU A 100 -4.92 0.99 24.27
C LEU A 100 -5.95 0.12 23.53
N LEU A 101 -5.52 -0.65 22.51
CA LEU A 101 -6.36 -1.63 21.82
C LEU A 101 -6.87 -2.70 22.79
N ALA A 102 -6.00 -3.26 23.63
CA ALA A 102 -6.37 -4.27 24.61
C ALA A 102 -7.36 -3.73 25.67
N ILE A 103 -7.15 -2.50 26.15
CA ILE A 103 -8.09 -1.83 27.06
C ILE A 103 -9.44 -1.62 26.38
N THR A 104 -9.45 -1.16 25.13
CA THR A 104 -10.67 -0.88 24.38
C THR A 104 -11.47 -2.15 24.11
N GLY A 105 -10.82 -3.21 23.61
CA GLY A 105 -11.42 -4.52 23.37
C GLY A 105 -11.88 -5.18 24.67
N GLY A 106 -11.04 -5.17 25.70
CA GLY A 106 -11.38 -5.67 27.04
C GLY A 106 -12.58 -4.95 27.67
N ALA A 107 -12.68 -3.62 27.51
CA ALA A 107 -13.85 -2.87 27.95
C ALA A 107 -15.11 -3.28 27.18
N MET A 108 -15.03 -3.46 25.85
CA MET A 108 -16.18 -3.96 25.05
C MET A 108 -16.66 -5.32 25.52
N LEU A 109 -15.73 -6.27 25.74
CA LEU A 109 -16.05 -7.61 26.24
C LEU A 109 -16.68 -7.55 27.63
N LEU A 110 -16.15 -6.68 28.51
CA LEU A 110 -16.71 -6.48 29.84
C LEU A 110 -18.13 -5.92 29.78
N PHE A 111 -18.41 -4.93 28.92
CA PHE A 111 -19.76 -4.40 28.74
C PHE A 111 -20.72 -5.43 28.15
N GLN A 112 -20.28 -6.24 27.18
CA GLN A 112 -21.09 -7.34 26.67
C GLN A 112 -21.42 -8.37 27.76
N LEU A 113 -20.45 -8.70 28.62
CA LEU A 113 -20.67 -9.60 29.75
C LEU A 113 -21.68 -9.00 30.74
N ILE A 114 -21.53 -7.74 31.11
CA ILE A 114 -22.46 -7.03 31.99
C ILE A 114 -23.85 -6.98 31.36
N ALA A 115 -23.97 -6.62 30.09
CA ALA A 115 -25.24 -6.57 29.38
C ALA A 115 -25.93 -7.94 29.34
N ASN A 116 -25.19 -9.02 29.11
CA ASN A 116 -25.74 -10.37 29.04
C ASN A 116 -26.12 -10.93 30.43
N THR A 117 -25.46 -10.48 31.50
CA THR A 117 -25.70 -10.98 32.87
C THR A 117 -26.72 -10.16 33.65
N THR A 118 -26.78 -8.84 33.42
CA THR A 118 -27.64 -7.90 34.18
C THR A 118 -28.78 -7.33 33.36
N GLY A 119 -28.76 -7.49 32.03
CA GLY A 119 -29.71 -6.84 31.12
C GLY A 119 -29.47 -5.34 30.93
N LEU A 120 -28.47 -4.75 31.60
CA LEU A 120 -28.12 -3.34 31.45
C LEU A 120 -27.43 -3.10 30.11
N GLN A 121 -28.10 -2.38 29.22
CA GLN A 121 -27.54 -2.00 27.92
C GLN A 121 -26.56 -0.84 28.04
N GLU A 122 -25.65 -0.71 27.07
CA GLU A 122 -24.61 0.35 27.01
C GLU A 122 -25.21 1.78 27.10
N ASN A 123 -26.48 1.95 26.68
CA ASN A 123 -27.23 3.22 26.77
C ASN A 123 -27.59 3.63 28.21
N SER A 124 -27.46 2.72 29.18
CA SER A 124 -27.68 2.99 30.60
C SER A 124 -26.42 3.48 31.31
N LEU A 125 -25.29 3.57 30.60
CA LEU A 125 -24.04 4.06 31.16
C LEU A 125 -24.11 5.58 31.42
N PRO A 126 -23.37 6.07 32.43
CA PRO A 126 -23.19 7.49 32.62
C PRO A 126 -22.65 8.14 31.33
N VAL A 127 -23.22 9.28 30.94
CA VAL A 127 -22.92 9.97 29.68
C VAL A 127 -21.43 10.20 29.46
N TYR A 128 -20.69 10.54 30.52
CA TYR A 128 -19.23 10.75 30.44
C TYR A 128 -18.47 9.47 30.07
N LEU A 129 -18.91 8.31 30.56
CA LEU A 129 -18.27 7.02 30.28
C LEU A 129 -18.52 6.60 28.84
N PHE A 130 -19.75 6.81 28.35
CA PHE A 130 -20.12 6.57 26.96
C PHE A 130 -19.23 7.38 26.00
N TYR A 131 -19.11 8.70 26.22
CA TYR A 131 -18.25 9.54 25.39
C TYR A 131 -16.77 9.20 25.53
N ALA A 132 -16.29 8.83 26.73
CA ALA A 132 -14.91 8.40 26.92
C ALA A 132 -14.58 7.15 26.11
N LEU A 133 -15.45 6.13 26.13
CA LEU A 133 -15.27 4.90 25.36
C LEU A 133 -15.37 5.16 23.86
N ALA A 134 -16.32 5.98 23.42
CA ALA A 134 -16.44 6.36 22.01
C ALA A 134 -15.18 7.12 21.53
N GLY A 135 -14.70 8.08 22.32
CA GLY A 135 -13.47 8.82 22.02
C GLY A 135 -12.24 7.91 21.97
N LEU A 136 -12.12 6.97 22.91
CA LEU A 136 -11.03 5.99 22.92
C LEU A 136 -11.05 5.10 21.68
N ARG A 137 -12.23 4.60 21.28
CA ARG A 137 -12.41 3.79 20.05
C ARG A 137 -11.94 4.54 18.81
N VAL A 138 -12.31 5.82 18.68
CA VAL A 138 -11.89 6.66 17.56
C VAL A 138 -10.38 6.88 17.57
N LEU A 139 -9.83 7.27 18.72
CA LEU A 139 -8.40 7.54 18.88
C LEU A 139 -7.55 6.33 18.50
N VAL A 140 -7.94 5.15 18.99
CA VAL A 140 -7.23 3.90 18.74
C VAL A 140 -7.33 3.48 17.27
N SER A 141 -8.51 3.61 16.67
CA SER A 141 -8.73 3.28 15.25
C SER A 141 -7.91 4.18 14.33
N VAL A 142 -7.93 5.49 14.56
CA VAL A 142 -7.16 6.47 13.77
C VAL A 142 -5.65 6.25 13.94
N SER A 143 -5.20 6.08 15.19
CA SER A 143 -3.78 5.84 15.50
C SER A 143 -3.27 4.57 14.83
N TYR A 144 -4.07 3.50 14.82
CA TYR A 144 -3.73 2.26 14.14
C TYR A 144 -3.58 2.46 12.64
N VAL A 145 -4.54 3.11 11.98
CA VAL A 145 -4.47 3.37 10.53
C VAL A 145 -3.23 4.19 10.18
N TYR A 146 -2.93 5.23 10.96
CA TYR A 146 -1.75 6.07 10.74
C TYR A 146 -0.45 5.27 10.90
N LEU A 147 -0.34 4.46 11.95
CA LEU A 147 0.83 3.65 12.22
C LEU A 147 1.04 2.49 11.25
N CYS A 148 -0.03 1.99 10.62
CA CYS A 148 0.07 1.04 9.52
C CYS A 148 0.66 1.71 8.27
N ARG A 149 0.30 2.96 7.99
CA ARG A 149 0.89 3.73 6.88
C ARG A 149 2.34 4.11 7.15
N ALA A 150 2.68 4.44 8.39
CA ALA A 150 4.06 4.77 8.80
C ALA A 150 4.97 3.53 9.01
N LYS A 151 4.47 2.31 8.81
CA LYS A 151 5.19 1.06 9.12
C LYS A 151 6.54 0.93 8.40
N TYR A 152 6.67 1.50 7.20
CA TYR A 152 7.90 1.41 6.40
C TYR A 152 8.93 2.51 6.71
N ILE A 153 8.55 3.51 7.50
CA ILE A 153 9.44 4.60 7.90
C ILE A 153 10.15 4.17 9.19
N ARG A 154 11.49 4.27 9.22
CA ARG A 154 12.27 4.10 10.45
C ARG A 154 12.37 5.47 11.10
N PHE A 155 11.95 5.59 12.36
CA PHE A 155 12.01 6.88 13.04
C PHE A 155 13.43 7.26 13.44
N THR A 156 14.33 6.26 13.55
CA THR A 156 15.76 6.48 13.77
C THR A 156 16.43 7.22 12.61
N ASP A 157 16.01 6.97 11.36
CA ASP A 157 16.58 7.65 10.18
C ASP A 157 16.19 9.15 10.13
N LEU A 158 15.12 9.56 10.84
CA LEU A 158 14.68 10.96 10.94
C LEU A 158 15.41 11.74 12.04
N GLU A 159 15.90 11.06 13.10
CA GLU A 159 16.74 11.70 14.12
C GLU A 159 18.11 12.09 13.55
N ASP A 160 18.67 11.26 12.66
CA ASP A 160 19.95 11.53 11.99
C ASP A 160 19.87 12.72 11.02
N GLU A 161 18.74 12.94 10.34
CA GLU A 161 18.53 14.15 9.51
C GLU A 161 18.37 15.43 10.36
N THR A 162 17.85 15.32 11.59
CA THR A 162 17.58 16.49 12.43
C THR A 162 18.82 16.92 13.25
N GLN A 163 19.81 16.04 13.43
CA GLN A 163 21.08 16.35 14.12
C GLN A 163 22.27 16.68 13.19
N ALA A 164 22.09 16.71 11.87
CA ALA A 164 23.14 17.11 10.91
C ALA A 164 23.27 18.63 10.68
N VAL A 165 22.94 19.47 11.67
CA VAL A 165 23.29 20.90 11.66
C VAL A 165 23.80 21.34 13.03
N SER A 166 24.90 20.75 13.48
CA SER A 166 25.80 21.45 14.41
C SER A 166 26.63 22.43 13.57
N PRO A 167 26.73 23.72 13.93
CA PRO A 167 27.59 24.67 13.23
C PRO A 167 29.04 24.35 13.61
N GLU A 168 29.62 23.34 12.98
CA GLU A 168 31.07 23.22 12.93
C GLU A 168 31.59 24.40 12.12
N THR A 169 32.16 25.36 12.85
CA THR A 169 33.10 26.37 12.34
C THR A 169 33.93 25.76 11.22
N PRO A 170 33.96 26.35 10.00
CA PRO A 170 34.64 25.75 8.87
C PRO A 170 36.14 25.76 9.13
N SER A 171 36.67 24.67 9.68
CA SER A 171 38.08 24.35 9.56
C SER A 171 38.33 24.16 8.09
N ALA A 172 39.02 25.15 7.52
CA ALA A 172 39.65 25.20 6.21
C ALA A 172 39.40 23.95 5.35
N LEU A 173 38.60 24.13 4.29
CA LEU A 173 38.62 23.26 3.12
C LEU A 173 40.07 22.89 2.84
N SER A 174 40.45 21.62 3.08
CA SER A 174 41.77 21.13 2.73
C SER A 174 42.03 21.50 1.26
N ASP A 175 43.20 22.09 0.98
CA ASP A 175 43.62 22.51 -0.36
C ASP A 175 43.42 21.39 -1.40
N GLU A 176 43.45 20.13 -0.95
CA GLU A 176 43.21 18.94 -1.75
C GLU A 176 41.76 18.83 -2.27
N VAL A 177 40.75 19.20 -1.48
CA VAL A 177 39.34 19.23 -1.90
C VAL A 177 39.10 20.39 -2.87
N MET A 178 39.74 21.54 -2.62
CA MET A 178 39.67 22.71 -3.51
C MET A 178 40.29 22.38 -4.89
N ASN A 179 41.44 21.72 -4.90
CA ASN A 179 42.10 21.28 -6.13
C ASN A 179 41.27 20.23 -6.89
N THR A 180 40.62 19.31 -6.16
CA THR A 180 39.74 18.30 -6.79
C THR A 180 38.50 18.94 -7.42
N ILE A 181 37.92 19.97 -6.79
CA ILE A 181 36.78 20.71 -7.32
C ILE A 181 37.20 21.52 -8.56
N LEU A 182 38.35 22.19 -8.52
CA LEU A 182 38.91 22.92 -9.66
C LEU A 182 39.20 22.00 -10.85
N GLU A 183 39.78 20.82 -10.62
CA GLU A 183 40.07 19.85 -11.68
C GLU A 183 38.78 19.32 -12.33
N LYS A 184 37.73 19.09 -11.54
CA LYS A 184 36.42 18.65 -12.06
C LYS A 184 35.71 19.75 -12.84
N LEU A 185 35.80 21.01 -12.40
CA LEU A 185 35.27 22.15 -13.13
C LEU A 185 35.98 22.35 -14.48
N GLN A 186 37.30 22.21 -14.52
CA GLN A 186 38.05 22.27 -15.79
C GLN A 186 37.70 21.14 -16.75
N LYS A 187 37.46 19.92 -16.24
CA LYS A 187 36.99 18.80 -17.08
C LYS A 187 35.59 19.03 -17.65
N LEU A 188 34.70 19.67 -16.89
CA LEU A 188 33.36 20.02 -17.36
C LEU A 188 33.39 21.08 -18.46
N ASP A 189 34.21 22.13 -18.29
CA ASP A 189 34.39 23.19 -19.30
C ASP A 189 34.98 22.64 -20.61
N HIS A 190 35.93 21.70 -20.50
CA HIS A 190 36.53 21.03 -21.65
C HIS A 190 35.55 20.07 -22.38
N LEU A 191 34.61 19.47 -21.64
CA LEU A 191 33.53 18.68 -22.21
C LEU A 191 32.48 19.56 -22.91
N GLU A 192 32.15 20.72 -22.34
CA GLU A 192 31.23 21.68 -22.94
C GLU A 192 31.78 22.27 -24.26
N GLN A 193 33.08 22.57 -24.31
CA GLN A 193 33.76 22.95 -25.56
C GLN A 193 33.80 21.82 -26.59
N ALA A 194 34.01 20.57 -26.16
CA ALA A 194 33.98 19.42 -27.07
C ALA A 194 32.56 19.17 -27.63
N LEU A 195 31.52 19.37 -26.83
CA LEU A 195 30.13 19.20 -27.25
C LEU A 195 29.66 20.30 -28.21
N SER A 196 30.05 21.55 -27.94
CA SER A 196 29.73 22.69 -28.80
C SER A 196 30.44 22.62 -30.16
N ALA A 197 31.64 22.05 -30.23
CA ALA A 197 32.31 21.74 -31.50
C ALA A 197 31.62 20.61 -32.29
N HIS A 198 30.92 19.68 -31.63
CA HIS A 198 30.24 18.55 -32.28
C HIS A 198 28.82 18.87 -32.76
N SER A 199 28.18 19.93 -32.23
CA SER A 199 26.80 20.30 -32.56
C SER A 199 26.58 20.89 -33.96
N ILE A 200 27.62 21.07 -34.77
CA ILE A 200 27.51 21.66 -36.12
C ILE A 200 27.16 20.60 -37.21
N THR A 201 27.23 19.30 -36.91
CA THR A 201 27.06 18.26 -37.96
C THR A 201 25.66 17.61 -38.01
N VAL A 202 24.74 17.92 -37.07
CA VAL A 202 23.43 17.23 -36.98
C VAL A 202 22.26 18.04 -37.58
N SER A 203 22.43 19.33 -37.87
CA SER A 203 21.34 20.16 -38.43
C SER A 203 21.02 19.96 -39.92
N GLN A 204 21.71 19.06 -40.65
CA GLN A 204 21.45 18.82 -42.08
C GLN A 204 20.58 17.60 -42.42
N VAL A 205 20.13 16.81 -41.43
CA VAL A 205 19.31 15.61 -41.70
C VAL A 205 17.81 15.84 -41.49
N GLN A 206 17.40 17.00 -40.99
CA GLN A 206 16.02 17.28 -40.59
C GLN A 206 15.23 18.12 -41.60
N GLU A 207 15.38 17.84 -42.89
CA GLU A 207 14.59 18.50 -43.95
C GLU A 207 13.79 17.53 -44.84
N GLN A 208 13.77 16.22 -44.55
CA GLN A 208 13.19 15.23 -45.47
C GLN A 208 12.15 14.26 -44.87
N LEU A 209 11.45 14.64 -43.80
CA LEU A 209 10.35 13.81 -43.28
C LEU A 209 9.14 14.58 -42.74
N LEU A 210 8.88 15.78 -43.27
CA LEU A 210 7.60 16.47 -43.13
C LEU A 210 6.75 16.24 -44.39
N ALA A 211 5.98 15.15 -44.41
CA ALA A 211 4.90 15.00 -45.38
C ALA A 211 3.80 14.02 -44.89
N ILE A 212 2.63 14.60 -44.60
CA ILE A 212 1.24 14.05 -44.74
C ILE A 212 0.70 13.30 -43.48
N PRO A 213 -0.61 13.39 -43.14
CA PRO A 213 -1.40 14.58 -42.80
C PRO A 213 -2.25 14.38 -41.52
N GLU A 214 -2.81 15.47 -41.02
CA GLU A 214 -3.82 15.51 -39.96
C GLU A 214 -5.18 15.00 -40.48
N THR A 215 -5.88 14.15 -39.73
CA THR A 215 -7.33 13.93 -39.92
C THR A 215 -8.02 13.71 -38.58
N ALA A 216 -8.89 14.66 -38.24
CA ALA A 216 -9.87 14.59 -37.17
C ALA A 216 -11.02 13.63 -37.53
N GLY A 217 -11.61 12.98 -36.53
CA GLY A 217 -12.86 12.23 -36.70
C GLY A 217 -13.30 11.50 -35.42
N VAL A 218 -14.51 11.79 -34.97
CA VAL A 218 -15.16 11.30 -33.74
C VAL A 218 -16.11 10.14 -34.06
N SER A 219 -16.10 9.09 -33.21
CA SER A 219 -17.08 7.97 -33.03
C SER A 219 -17.21 6.90 -34.15
N PRO A 220 -17.82 5.71 -33.87
CA PRO A 220 -17.89 4.85 -32.66
C PRO A 220 -17.50 3.38 -33.03
N GLU A 221 -17.99 2.35 -32.33
CA GLU A 221 -18.08 0.91 -32.73
C GLU A 221 -17.09 -0.10 -32.09
N THR A 222 -17.67 -1.00 -31.29
CA THR A 222 -17.01 -2.02 -30.46
C THR A 222 -16.85 -3.39 -31.18
N GLU A 223 -17.05 -3.46 -32.50
CA GLU A 223 -17.00 -4.76 -33.23
C GLU A 223 -15.98 -4.82 -34.38
N GLY A 224 -15.38 -3.69 -34.79
CA GLY A 224 -14.36 -3.66 -35.85
C GLY A 224 -12.92 -3.93 -35.39
N ASP A 225 -12.65 -3.82 -34.09
CA ASP A 225 -11.28 -3.76 -33.55
C ASP A 225 -10.66 -5.16 -33.33
N GLU A 226 -11.46 -6.22 -33.20
CA GLU A 226 -10.97 -7.59 -32.98
C GLU A 226 -10.36 -8.22 -34.24
N ALA A 227 -10.93 -7.96 -35.42
CA ALA A 227 -10.41 -8.46 -36.69
C ALA A 227 -9.07 -7.79 -37.06
N SER A 228 -8.95 -6.49 -36.77
CA SER A 228 -7.69 -5.73 -36.94
C SER A 228 -6.60 -6.22 -36.00
N LEU A 229 -6.94 -6.51 -34.73
CA LEU A 229 -6.00 -7.04 -33.75
C LEU A 229 -5.45 -8.42 -34.16
N GLN A 230 -6.31 -9.30 -34.67
CA GLN A 230 -5.89 -10.64 -35.09
C GLN A 230 -4.91 -10.57 -36.27
N ALA A 231 -5.19 -9.76 -37.29
CA ALA A 231 -4.30 -9.56 -38.43
C ALA A 231 -2.94 -8.97 -38.02
N GLN A 232 -2.92 -8.05 -37.05
CA GLN A 232 -1.68 -7.49 -36.51
C GLN A 232 -0.85 -8.52 -35.73
N LEU A 233 -1.50 -9.37 -34.93
CA LEU A 233 -0.83 -10.43 -34.18
C LEU A 233 -0.32 -11.55 -35.08
N GLU A 234 -1.05 -11.92 -36.13
CA GLU A 234 -0.58 -12.90 -37.14
C GLU A 234 0.66 -12.38 -37.87
N ARG A 235 0.66 -11.10 -38.27
CA ARG A 235 1.84 -10.46 -38.89
C ARG A 235 3.03 -10.42 -37.94
N LEU A 236 2.83 -10.11 -36.66
CA LEU A 236 3.90 -10.11 -35.66
C LEU A 236 4.45 -11.51 -35.41
N LEU A 237 3.59 -12.52 -35.30
CA LEU A 237 4.01 -13.92 -35.13
C LEU A 237 4.75 -14.46 -36.36
N SER A 238 4.39 -14.01 -37.57
CA SER A 238 5.12 -14.36 -38.79
C SER A 238 6.54 -13.77 -38.84
N LEU A 239 6.75 -12.61 -38.21
CA LEU A 239 8.05 -11.94 -38.15
C LEU A 239 8.91 -12.42 -36.97
N SER A 240 8.28 -12.77 -35.85
CA SER A 240 8.95 -13.23 -34.63
C SER A 240 8.13 -14.34 -33.94
N PRO A 241 8.40 -15.62 -34.25
CA PRO A 241 7.60 -16.74 -33.72
C PRO A 241 7.78 -16.96 -32.21
N GLU A 242 8.86 -16.45 -31.62
CA GLU A 242 9.17 -16.59 -30.19
C GLU A 242 8.71 -15.38 -29.34
N ILE A 243 7.99 -14.42 -29.92
CA ILE A 243 7.59 -13.21 -29.20
C ILE A 243 6.72 -13.52 -27.97
N SER A 244 7.07 -12.91 -26.84
CA SER A 244 6.30 -13.08 -25.61
C SER A 244 4.97 -12.33 -25.69
N THR A 245 3.94 -12.81 -24.97
CA THR A 245 2.63 -12.13 -24.90
C THR A 245 2.73 -10.71 -24.35
N ARG A 246 3.73 -10.43 -23.51
CA ARG A 246 3.99 -9.12 -22.92
C ARG A 246 4.57 -8.14 -23.94
N GLU A 247 5.52 -8.59 -24.76
CA GLU A 247 6.10 -7.77 -25.83
C GLU A 247 5.08 -7.52 -26.94
N ALA A 248 4.32 -8.54 -27.34
CA ALA A 248 3.25 -8.38 -28.31
C ALA A 248 2.19 -7.36 -27.84
N ALA A 249 1.84 -7.37 -26.55
CA ALA A 249 0.93 -6.37 -25.96
C ALA A 249 1.49 -4.95 -26.00
N ALA A 250 2.79 -4.78 -25.75
CA ALA A 250 3.45 -3.48 -25.83
C ALA A 250 3.49 -2.93 -27.27
N ILE A 251 3.72 -3.79 -28.26
CA ILE A 251 3.80 -3.40 -29.67
C ILE A 251 2.42 -3.05 -30.24
N VAL A 252 1.40 -3.85 -29.91
CA VAL A 252 0.02 -3.65 -30.40
C VAL A 252 -0.72 -2.57 -29.60
N GLY A 253 -0.17 -2.13 -28.45
CA GLY A 253 -0.76 -1.08 -27.63
C GLY A 253 -2.06 -1.49 -26.93
N LYS A 254 -2.24 -2.80 -26.67
CA LYS A 254 -3.47 -3.35 -26.07
C LYS A 254 -3.14 -4.09 -24.75
N PRO A 255 -4.10 -4.22 -23.83
CA PRO A 255 -3.86 -4.90 -22.55
C PRO A 255 -3.35 -6.33 -22.72
N HIS A 256 -2.41 -6.73 -21.86
CA HIS A 256 -1.79 -8.05 -21.88
C HIS A 256 -2.78 -9.21 -21.84
N SER A 257 -3.87 -9.06 -21.08
CA SER A 257 -4.96 -10.04 -20.99
C SER A 257 -5.70 -10.25 -22.31
N THR A 258 -5.93 -9.18 -23.07
CA THR A 258 -6.58 -9.23 -24.38
C THR A 258 -5.69 -9.91 -25.40
N VAL A 259 -4.42 -9.50 -25.50
CA VAL A 259 -3.45 -10.10 -26.42
C VAL A 259 -3.19 -11.57 -26.08
N GLY A 260 -3.05 -11.89 -24.79
CA GLY A 260 -2.87 -13.26 -24.32
C GLY A 260 -4.02 -14.18 -24.72
N ARG A 261 -5.27 -13.71 -24.66
CA ARG A 261 -6.44 -14.49 -25.09
C ARG A 261 -6.44 -14.75 -26.60
N HIS A 262 -6.07 -13.78 -27.43
CA HIS A 262 -6.01 -13.96 -28.89
C HIS A 262 -4.85 -14.87 -29.30
N MET A 263 -3.67 -14.71 -28.71
CA MET A 263 -2.52 -15.60 -28.97
C MET A 263 -2.81 -17.05 -28.57
N LEU A 264 -3.55 -17.27 -27.48
CA LEU A 264 -3.96 -18.62 -27.08
C LEU A 264 -4.94 -19.23 -28.09
N LYS A 265 -5.94 -18.45 -28.56
CA LYS A 265 -6.88 -18.90 -29.61
C LYS A 265 -6.15 -19.27 -30.90
N MET A 266 -5.20 -18.45 -31.36
CA MET A 266 -4.42 -18.73 -32.58
C MET A 266 -3.59 -20.01 -32.48
N ARG A 267 -3.04 -20.32 -31.29
CA ARG A 267 -2.32 -21.59 -31.05
C ARG A 267 -3.22 -22.82 -31.01
N GLN A 268 -4.51 -22.64 -30.74
CA GLN A 268 -5.49 -23.74 -30.73
C GLN A 268 -6.10 -24.00 -32.12
N SER A 269 -6.04 -23.00 -33.02
CA SER A 269 -6.52 -23.10 -34.40
C SER A 269 -5.45 -23.48 -35.41
N ALA A 270 -4.17 -23.51 -35.01
CA ALA A 270 -3.04 -23.97 -35.81
C ALA A 270 -2.78 -25.46 -35.56
#